data_AF-A0A7J4KH10-F1
#
_entry.id   AF-A0A7J4KH10-F1
#
_cell.length_a   1.000
_cell.length_b   1.000
_cell.length_c   1.000
_cell.angle_alpha   90.00
_cell.angle_beta   90.00
_cell.angle_gamma   90.00
#
_symmetry.space_group_name_H-M   'P 1'
#
loop_
_entity.id
_entity.type
_entity.pdbx_description
1 polymer ?
#
loop_
_entity_poly.entity_id
_entity_poly.type
_entity_poly.pdbx_seq_one_letter_code
_entity_poly.pdbx_strand_id
1 'polypeptide(L)' 'MNEEDKKELIEDFKKGDGAKRLDLWDYALAQQVLWENIIADLQKIAHEQGVDKELDKRMEDDMKGME' A
#
# COMPACT_ATOMS: atom_id res chain seq x y z
N MET A 1 0.22 -5.08 7.61
CA MET A 1 0.03 -4.16 8.73
C MET A 1 -1.38 -3.59 8.60
N ASN A 2 -2.24 -3.88 9.57
CA ASN A 2 -3.58 -3.29 9.64
C ASN A 2 -3.54 -1.94 10.39
N GLU A 3 -4.70 -1.30 10.58
CA GLU A 3 -4.78 -0.01 11.30
C GLU A 3 -4.41 -0.11 12.78
N GLU A 4 -4.58 -1.26 13.42
CA GLU A 4 -4.18 -1.48 14.82
C GLU A 4 -2.65 -1.56 14.93
N ASP A 5 -2.02 -2.39 14.09
CA ASP A 5 -0.56 -2.52 14.02
C ASP A 5 0.12 -1.16 13.75
N LYS A 6 -0.48 -0.34 12.88
CA LYS A 6 0.01 1.01 12.57
C LYS A 6 -0.03 1.92 13.79
N LYS A 7 -1.11 1.88 14.57
CA LYS A 7 -1.22 2.69 15.80
C LYS A 7 -0.16 2.28 16.80
N GLU A 8 0.02 0.98 17.02
CA GLU A 8 1.05 0.45 17.91
C GLU A 8 2.45 0.89 17.48
N LEU A 9 2.79 0.75 16.19
CA LEU A 9 4.09 1.18 15.66
C LEU A 9 4.34 2.67 15.87
N ILE A 10 3.33 3.52 15.68
CA ILE A 10 3.43 4.97 15.91
C ILE A 10 3.59 5.31 17.38
N GLU A 11 2.88 4.62 18.28
CA GLU A 11 3.07 4.78 19.72
C GLU A 11 4.47 4.38 20.16
N ASP A 12 4.97 3.27 19.66
CA ASP A 12 6.31 2.77 19.95
C ASP A 12 7.40 3.70 19.43
N PHE A 13 7.20 4.30 18.26
CA PHE A 13 8.10 5.31 17.69
C PHE A 13 8.16 6.58 18.57
N LYS A 14 7.01 7.03 19.09
CA LYS A 14 6.94 8.20 19.98
C LYS A 14 7.67 7.94 21.30
N LYS A 15 7.51 6.73 21.87
CA LYS A 15 8.11 6.32 23.15
C LYS A 15 9.58 5.90 23.03
N GLY A 16 10.03 5.52 21.83
CA GLY A 16 11.40 5.05 21.58
C GLY A 16 12.47 6.15 21.63
N ASP A 17 13.71 5.72 21.85
CA ASP A 17 14.91 6.56 21.76
C ASP A 17 15.39 6.72 20.31
N GLY A 18 16.54 7.38 20.11
CA GLY A 18 17.08 7.64 18.77
C GLY A 18 17.34 6.37 17.96
N ALA A 19 17.91 5.33 18.58
CA ALA A 19 18.20 4.07 17.91
C ALA A 19 16.90 3.32 17.56
N LYS A 20 15.98 3.15 18.53
CA LYS A 20 14.71 2.46 18.30
C LYS A 20 13.87 3.17 17.23
N ARG A 21 13.91 4.50 17.16
CA ARG A 21 13.23 5.26 16.09
C ARG A 21 13.80 4.95 14.72
N LEU A 22 15.12 4.88 14.59
CA LEU A 22 15.76 4.52 13.32
C LEU A 22 15.39 3.10 12.90
N ASP A 23 15.41 2.14 13.82
CA ASP A 23 15.04 0.75 13.53
C ASP A 23 13.58 0.62 13.08
N LEU A 24 12.65 1.30 13.78
CA LEU A 24 11.23 1.30 13.42
C LEU A 24 10.97 1.98 12.08
N TRP A 25 11.73 3.04 11.76
CA TRP A 25 11.62 3.70 10.47
C TRP A 25 12.17 2.84 9.34
N ASP A 26 13.33 2.22 9.53
CA ASP A 26 13.91 1.29 8.56
C ASP A 26 12.96 0.11 8.29
N TYR A 27 12.34 -0.43 9.33
CA TYR A 27 11.28 -1.43 9.20
C TYR A 27 10.11 -0.94 8.33
N ALA A 28 9.62 0.28 8.55
CA ALA A 28 8.53 0.84 7.75
C ALA A 28 8.92 1.03 6.27
N LEU A 29 10.17 1.45 5.99
CA LEU A 29 10.68 1.56 4.62
C LEU A 29 10.77 0.19 3.95
N ALA A 30 11.25 -0.84 4.64
CA ALA A 30 11.29 -2.20 4.11
C ALA A 30 9.87 -2.73 3.79
N GLN A 31 8.89 -2.43 4.65
CA GLN A 31 7.49 -2.77 4.39
C GLN A 31 6.94 -2.06 3.14
N GLN A 32 7.26 -0.77 2.94
CA GLN A 32 6.85 -0.03 1.75
C GLN A 32 7.36 -0.71 0.46
N VAL A 33 8.66 -1.03 0.40
CA VAL A 33 9.27 -1.69 -0.76
C VAL A 33 8.60 -3.04 -1.05
N LEU A 34 8.28 -3.82 -0.01
CA LEU A 34 7.57 -5.09 -0.18
C LEU A 34 6.19 -4.88 -0.82
N TRP A 35 5.42 -3.92 -0.32
CA TRP A 35 4.08 -3.62 -0.85
C TRP A 35 4.12 -3.09 -2.28
N GLU A 36 5.09 -2.25 -2.62
CA GLU A 36 5.28 -1.77 -4.00
C GLU A 36 5.52 -2.92 -4.98
N ASN A 37 6.38 -3.88 -4.62
CA ASN A 37 6.62 -5.06 -5.45
C ASN A 37 5.38 -5.94 -5.60
N ILE A 38 4.63 -6.18 -4.51
CA ILE A 38 3.37 -6.92 -4.56
C ILE A 38 2.38 -6.25 -5.51
N ILE A 39 2.24 -4.92 -5.41
CA ILE A 39 1.33 -4.16 -6.29
C ILE A 39 1.76 -4.28 -7.75
N ALA A 40 3.07 -4.16 -8.05
CA ALA A 40 3.58 -4.31 -9.41
C ALA A 40 3.27 -5.70 -9.99
N ASP A 41 3.45 -6.76 -9.19
CA ASP A 41 3.12 -8.13 -9.61
C ASP A 41 1.61 -8.31 -9.84
N LEU A 42 0.77 -7.76 -8.93
CA LEU A 42 -0.69 -7.78 -9.10
C LEU A 42 -1.13 -7.05 -10.36
N GLN A 43 -0.54 -5.89 -10.66
CA GLN A 43 -0.82 -5.11 -11.88
C GLN A 43 -0.44 -5.89 -13.13
N LYS A 44 0.74 -6.53 -13.12
CA LYS A 44 1.19 -7.39 -14.23
C LYS A 44 0.21 -8.54 -14.48
N ILE A 45 -0.19 -9.24 -13.41
CA ILE A 45 -1.16 -10.34 -13.50
C ILE A 45 -2.51 -9.84 -14.02
N ALA A 46 -3.00 -8.70 -13.52
CA ALA A 46 -4.27 -8.12 -13.96
C ALA A 46 -4.24 -7.76 -15.45
N HIS A 47 -3.13 -7.20 -15.93
CA HIS A 47 -2.93 -6.90 -17.35
C HIS A 47 -2.88 -8.17 -18.21
N GLU A 48 -2.12 -9.19 -17.80
CA GLU A 48 -2.03 -10.48 -18.50
C GLU A 48 -3.40 -11.20 -18.57
N GLN A 49 -4.23 -11.03 -17.55
CA GLN A 49 -5.59 -11.61 -17.49
C GLN A 49 -6.67 -10.71 -18.12
N GLY A 50 -6.32 -9.50 -18.57
CA GLY A 50 -7.26 -8.53 -19.14
C GLY A 50 -8.29 -7.97 -18.14
N VAL A 51 -8.02 -8.08 -16.84
CA VAL A 51 -8.85 -7.54 -15.74
C VAL A 51 -8.73 -6.02 -15.67
N ASP A 52 -7.58 -5.48 -16.06
CA ASP A 52 -7.33 -4.04 -16.20
C ASP A 52 -8.32 -3.36 -17.15
N LYS A 53 -8.71 -4.02 -18.25
CA LYS A 53 -9.75 -3.52 -19.17
C LYS A 53 -11.13 -3.42 -18.51
N GLU A 54 -11.42 -4.31 -17.55
CA GLU A 54 -12.66 -4.24 -16.79
C GLU A 54 -12.60 -3.17 -15.71
N LEU A 55 -11.41 -2.91 -15.16
CA LEU A 55 -11.17 -1.76 -14.28
C LEU A 55 -11.35 -0.43 -15.03
N ASP A 56 -10.73 -0.29 -16.21
CA ASP A 56 -10.86 0.91 -17.07
C ASP A 56 -12.32 1.17 -17.44
N LYS A 57 -13.05 0.11 -17.80
CA LYS A 57 -14.48 0.21 -18.13
C LYS A 57 -15.34 0.65 -16.94
N ARG A 58 -15.07 0.13 -15.73
CA ARG A 58 -15.73 0.58 -14.50
C ARG A 58 -15.42 2.04 -14.18
N MET A 59 -14.17 2.46 -14.38
CA MET A 59 -13.77 3.87 -14.19
C MET A 59 -14.45 4.82 -15.19
N GLU A 60 -14.61 4.40 -16.45
CA GLU A 60 -15.37 5.15 -17.45
C GLU A 60 -16.86 5.24 -17.11
N ASP A 61 -17.47 4.14 -16.66
CA ASP A 61 -18.88 4.09 -16.28
C ASP A 61 -19.16 4.97 -15.05
N ASP A 62 -18.27 4.94 -14.04
CA ASP A 62 -18.35 5.82 -12.87
C ASP A 62 -18.24 7.31 -13.26
N MET A 63 -17.33 7.67 -14.18
CA MET A 63 -17.20 9.05 -14.66
C MET A 63 -18.44 9.55 -15.41
N LYS A 64 -19.06 8.71 -16.25
CA LYS A 64 -20.30 9.07 -16.97
C LYS A 64 -21.51 9.20 -16.05
N GLY A 65 -21.52 8.51 -14.91
CA GLY A 65 -22.57 8.64 -13.91
C GLY A 65 -22.48 9.90 -13.05
N MET A 66 -21.37 10.65 -13.14
CA MET A 66 -21.15 11.91 -12.43
C MET A 66 -21.45 13.16 -13.29
N GLU A 67 -21.77 12.99 -14.58
CA GLU A 67 -22.29 14.04 -15.49
C GLU A 67 -23.83 14.06 -15.49
#